data_AF-A0A060BTQ2-F1
#
_entry.id   AF-A0A060BTQ2-F1
#
_cell.length_a   1.000
_cell.length_b   1.000
_cell.length_c   1.000
_cell.angle_alpha   90.00
_cell.angle_beta   90.00
_cell.angle_gamma   90.00
#
_symmetry.space_group_name_H-M   'P 1'
#
loop_
_entity.id
_entity.type
_entity.pdbx_description
1 polymer ?
#
loop_
_entity_poly.entity_id
_entity_poly.type
_entity_poly.pdbx_seq_one_letter_code
_entity_poly.pdbx_strand_id
1 'polypeptide(L)'
;MHCHSTASQLSRLGVQRSLGLPECATPPEEVYELAKRRGMDFVTITDHDTIDGALELADRPDCFVSEELTARFAGEPQAVHVLCYGITPGDHEWLQAHSGDVEACAAYLRENEITCALAHPFFDVGAPLTRRHRRRLAELFP
;
A
#
# COMPACT_ATOMS: atom_id res chain seq x y z
N MET A 1 -5.14 -9.14 2.26
CA MET A 1 -4.12 -9.66 1.35
C MET A 1 -3.00 -8.65 1.36
N HIS A 2 -1.83 -8.95 1.90
CA HIS A 2 -0.77 -7.95 2.08
C HIS A 2 0.56 -8.67 1.98
N CYS A 3 1.30 -8.40 0.92
CA CYS A 3 2.67 -8.86 0.75
C CYS A 3 3.43 -7.87 -0.14
N HIS A 4 4.74 -7.85 0.06
CA HIS A 4 5.67 -7.02 -0.71
C HIS A 4 6.50 -7.89 -1.63
N SER A 5 7.00 -7.28 -2.69
CA SER A 5 8.00 -7.82 -3.60
C SER A 5 9.29 -7.00 -3.53
N THR A 6 10.26 -7.36 -4.35
CA THR A 6 11.47 -6.56 -4.57
C THR A 6 11.21 -5.14 -5.06
N ALA A 7 10.04 -4.85 -5.65
CA ALA A 7 9.72 -3.51 -6.15
C ALA A 7 9.50 -2.47 -5.03
N SER A 8 9.08 -2.89 -3.83
CA SER A 8 9.01 -2.02 -2.62
C SER A 8 10.34 -1.34 -2.27
N GLN A 9 11.48 -1.88 -2.74
CA GLN A 9 12.79 -1.29 -2.47
C GLN A 9 13.07 -0.03 -3.30
N LEU A 10 12.45 0.12 -4.47
CA LEU A 10 12.74 1.19 -5.42
C LEU A 10 12.02 2.50 -5.05
N SER A 11 10.86 2.41 -4.40
CA SER A 11 10.05 3.57 -3.98
C SER A 11 10.60 4.29 -2.74
N ARG A 12 11.41 3.61 -1.90
CA ARG A 12 11.99 4.16 -0.67
C ARG A 12 13.38 4.80 -0.85
N LEU A 13 13.54 5.70 -1.83
CA LEU A 13 14.75 6.51 -2.01
C LEU A 13 15.06 7.50 -0.85
N GLY A 14 14.45 7.33 0.32
CA GLY A 14 14.86 7.98 1.56
C GLY A 14 14.54 7.11 2.79
N VAL A 15 15.59 6.81 3.58
CA VAL A 15 15.55 6.35 4.99
C VAL A 15 15.57 4.84 5.29
N GLN A 16 16.11 3.96 4.43
CA GLN A 16 16.56 2.61 4.86
C GLN A 16 17.90 2.18 4.25
N ARG A 17 18.95 2.98 4.49
CA ARG A 17 20.34 2.65 4.11
C ARG A 17 21.28 2.47 5.31
N SER A 18 20.78 2.04 6.46
CA SER A 18 21.64 1.78 7.63
C SER A 18 22.22 0.36 7.69
N LEU A 19 21.69 -0.61 6.92
CA LEU A 19 22.16 -2.01 6.94
C LEU A 19 22.30 -2.70 5.57
N GLY A 20 21.93 -2.05 4.45
CA GLY A 20 22.07 -2.63 3.12
C GLY A 20 21.25 -3.91 2.87
N LEU A 21 20.26 -4.18 3.72
CA LEU A 21 19.36 -5.31 3.55
C LEU A 21 18.04 -4.83 2.94
N PRO A 22 17.57 -5.49 1.86
CA PRO A 22 16.29 -5.16 1.25
C PRO A 22 15.11 -5.42 2.21
N GLU A 23 14.08 -4.57 2.15
CA GLU A 23 12.84 -4.75 2.93
C GLU A 23 12.09 -6.03 2.51
N CYS A 24 12.11 -6.36 1.22
CA CYS A 24 11.68 -7.67 0.71
C CYS A 24 12.63 -8.14 -0.40
N ALA A 25 13.09 -9.39 -0.34
CA ALA A 25 14.01 -9.98 -1.30
C ALA A 25 13.33 -10.95 -2.29
N THR A 26 11.99 -11.04 -2.26
CA THR A 26 11.23 -12.01 -3.06
C THR A 26 10.70 -11.35 -4.34
N PRO A 27 11.12 -11.80 -5.54
CA PRO A 27 10.58 -11.31 -6.80
C PRO A 27 9.06 -11.52 -6.93
N PRO A 28 8.33 -10.69 -7.70
CA PRO A 28 6.88 -10.84 -7.91
C PRO A 28 6.46 -12.25 -8.33
N GLU A 29 7.19 -12.88 -9.25
CA GLU A 29 6.95 -14.25 -9.70
C GLU A 29 6.98 -15.26 -8.54
N GLU A 30 7.97 -15.15 -7.65
CA GLU A 30 8.10 -16.08 -6.53
C GLU A 30 6.98 -15.90 -5.50
N VAL A 31 6.49 -14.66 -5.33
CA VAL A 31 5.30 -14.37 -4.51
C VAL A 31 4.09 -15.09 -5.07
N TYR A 32 3.84 -14.94 -6.38
CA TYR A 32 2.74 -15.60 -7.08
C TYR A 32 2.82 -17.13 -6.94
N GLU A 33 3.96 -17.70 -7.31
CA GLU A 33 4.18 -19.14 -7.29
C GLU A 33 4.02 -19.73 -5.88
N LEU A 34 4.49 -19.02 -4.84
CA LEU A 34 4.28 -19.45 -3.46
C LEU A 34 2.81 -19.38 -3.04
N ALA A 35 2.09 -18.32 -3.41
CA ALA A 35 0.67 -18.17 -3.11
C ALA A 35 -0.16 -19.28 -3.78
N LYS A 36 0.09 -19.57 -5.06
CA LYS A 36 -0.59 -20.67 -5.78
C LYS A 36 -0.27 -22.03 -5.20
N ARG A 37 1.00 -22.31 -4.86
CA ARG A 37 1.38 -23.56 -4.16
C ARG A 37 0.67 -23.74 -2.82
N ARG A 38 0.29 -22.65 -2.16
CA ARG A 38 -0.48 -22.68 -0.90
C ARG A 38 -2.00 -22.75 -1.10
N GLY A 39 -2.47 -22.87 -2.34
CA GLY A 39 -3.89 -23.00 -2.68
C GLY A 39 -4.67 -21.70 -2.62
N MET A 40 -4.02 -20.54 -2.78
CA MET A 40 -4.72 -19.26 -2.86
C MET A 40 -5.40 -19.09 -4.23
N ASP A 41 -6.67 -18.69 -4.23
CA ASP A 41 -7.45 -18.48 -5.45
C ASP A 41 -7.02 -17.21 -6.19
N PHE A 42 -6.77 -16.12 -5.47
CA PHE A 42 -6.34 -14.82 -6.00
C PHE A 42 -5.01 -14.38 -5.40
N VAL A 43 -4.24 -13.60 -6.16
CA VAL A 43 -2.95 -13.05 -5.74
C VAL A 43 -2.90 -11.54 -6.02
N THR A 44 -2.31 -10.79 -5.11
CA THR A 44 -1.96 -9.39 -5.34
C THR A 44 -0.70 -9.05 -4.56
N ILE A 45 0.02 -8.03 -5.01
CA ILE A 45 1.19 -7.48 -4.32
C ILE A 45 0.84 -6.04 -3.94
N THR A 46 1.16 -5.66 -2.71
CA THR A 46 0.89 -4.34 -2.14
C THR A 46 2.22 -3.67 -1.83
N ASP A 47 3.03 -3.42 -2.86
CA ASP A 47 4.32 -2.77 -2.68
C ASP A 47 4.17 -1.36 -2.12
N HIS A 48 5.16 -0.88 -1.36
CA HIS A 48 5.12 0.46 -0.77
C HIS A 48 5.18 1.52 -1.86
N ASP A 49 4.17 2.38 -1.94
CA ASP A 49 4.15 3.57 -2.80
C ASP A 49 4.49 3.30 -4.30
N THR A 50 4.28 2.07 -4.78
CA THR A 50 4.44 1.67 -6.18
C THR A 50 3.53 0.48 -6.50
N ILE A 51 3.13 0.37 -7.76
CA ILE A 51 2.41 -0.78 -8.31
C ILE A 51 3.28 -1.66 -9.22
N ASP A 52 4.56 -1.34 -9.39
CA ASP A 52 5.44 -1.99 -10.38
C ASP A 52 5.46 -3.52 -10.24
N GLY A 53 5.63 -4.02 -9.01
CA GLY A 53 5.63 -5.47 -8.76
C GLY A 53 4.27 -6.13 -9.01
N ALA A 54 3.17 -5.43 -8.77
CA ALA A 54 1.83 -5.92 -9.08
C ALA A 54 1.55 -5.91 -10.60
N LEU A 55 2.10 -4.94 -11.34
CA LEU A 55 2.00 -4.86 -12.79
C LEU A 55 2.74 -5.99 -13.50
N GLU A 56 3.85 -6.49 -12.94
CA GLU A 56 4.53 -7.70 -13.44
C GLU A 56 3.64 -8.95 -13.43
N LEU A 57 2.57 -8.95 -12.63
CA LEU A 57 1.61 -10.05 -12.52
C LEU A 57 0.26 -9.76 -13.19
N ALA A 58 0.05 -8.56 -13.74
CA ALA A 58 -1.27 -8.08 -14.15
C ALA A 58 -1.88 -8.79 -15.37
N ASP A 59 -1.08 -9.56 -16.12
CA ASP A 59 -1.54 -10.39 -17.24
C ASP A 59 -2.19 -11.71 -16.81
N ARG A 60 -2.06 -12.08 -15.53
CA ARG A 60 -2.63 -13.30 -14.97
C ARG A 60 -4.10 -13.10 -14.59
N PRO A 61 -4.99 -14.03 -14.93
CA PRO A 61 -6.44 -13.87 -14.72
C PRO A 61 -6.87 -13.89 -13.25
N ASP A 62 -6.02 -14.38 -12.36
CA ASP A 62 -6.22 -14.49 -10.92
C ASP A 62 -5.38 -13.48 -10.12
N CYS A 63 -4.80 -12.50 -10.82
CA CYS A 63 -4.07 -11.40 -10.22
C CYS A 63 -4.80 -10.06 -10.40
N PHE A 64 -4.60 -9.15 -9.46
CA PHE A 64 -5.07 -7.77 -9.58
C PHE A 64 -4.07 -6.81 -8.95
N VAL A 65 -4.07 -5.56 -9.43
CA VAL A 65 -3.11 -4.52 -9.04
C VAL A 65 -3.51 -3.90 -7.71
N SER A 66 -2.56 -3.78 -6.78
CA SER A 66 -2.75 -3.15 -5.47
C SER A 66 -1.50 -2.40 -5.04
N GLU A 67 -1.63 -1.59 -3.99
CA GLU A 67 -0.55 -0.77 -3.43
C GLU A 67 -0.69 -0.66 -1.90
N GLU A 68 0.42 -0.54 -1.19
CA GLU A 68 0.42 0.01 0.18
C GLU A 68 0.86 1.48 0.15
N LEU A 69 -0.12 2.37 0.16
CA LEU A 69 0.06 3.82 0.07
C LEU A 69 0.46 4.41 1.43
N THR A 70 1.56 5.16 1.46
CA THR A 70 1.91 6.03 2.59
C THR A 70 1.11 7.34 2.51
N ALA A 71 0.05 7.47 3.31
CA ALA A 71 -0.78 8.67 3.38
C ALA A 71 -0.54 9.49 4.66
N ARG A 72 -0.57 10.81 4.58
CA ARG A 72 -0.27 11.73 5.70
C ARG A 72 -1.50 12.50 6.16
N PHE A 73 -1.55 12.86 7.44
CA PHE A 73 -2.46 13.91 7.88
C PHE A 73 -2.00 15.26 7.34
N ALA A 74 -2.89 16.00 6.68
CA ALA A 74 -2.54 17.25 6.00
C ALA A 74 -1.88 18.26 6.94
N GLY A 75 -0.64 18.66 6.62
CA GLY A 75 0.14 19.61 7.42
C GLY A 75 0.70 19.05 8.73
N GLU A 76 0.62 17.73 8.95
CA GLU A 76 1.03 17.08 10.19
C GLU A 76 2.13 16.02 9.96
N PRO A 77 2.95 15.70 10.98
CA PRO A 77 4.02 14.70 10.84
C PRO A 77 3.51 13.25 10.89
N GLN A 78 2.22 13.03 11.14
CA GLN A 78 1.61 11.72 11.20
C GLN A 78 1.33 11.16 9.81
N ALA A 79 1.67 9.89 9.65
CA ALA A 79 1.40 9.11 8.45
C ALA A 79 0.80 7.76 8.83
N VAL A 80 0.12 7.15 7.87
CA VAL A 80 -0.44 5.81 7.93
C VAL A 80 -0.15 5.11 6.62
N HIS A 81 -0.21 3.78 6.65
CA HIS A 81 -0.25 3.00 5.43
C HIS A 81 -1.69 2.56 5.15
N VAL A 82 -2.11 2.71 3.90
CA VAL A 82 -3.44 2.31 3.40
C VAL A 82 -3.22 1.31 2.28
N LEU A 83 -3.77 0.11 2.46
CA LEU A 83 -3.84 -0.89 1.40
C LEU A 83 -4.94 -0.48 0.44
N CYS A 84 -4.60 -0.33 -0.84
CA CYS A 84 -5.51 0.03 -1.92
C CYS A 84 -5.58 -1.16 -2.89
N TYR A 85 -6.75 -1.78 -3.04
CA TYR A 85 -6.91 -3.03 -3.78
C TYR A 85 -7.65 -2.85 -5.10
N GLY A 86 -7.15 -3.50 -6.15
CA GLY A 86 -7.81 -3.51 -7.46
C GLY A 86 -7.75 -2.15 -8.17
N ILE A 87 -6.66 -1.41 -7.97
CA ILE A 87 -6.49 -0.07 -8.50
C ILE A 87 -5.95 -0.07 -9.93
N THR A 88 -6.27 0.95 -10.71
CA THR A 88 -5.66 1.22 -12.01
C THR A 88 -4.38 2.05 -11.85
N PRO A 89 -3.52 2.13 -12.88
CA PRO A 89 -2.39 3.07 -12.89
C PRO A 89 -2.82 4.53 -12.68
N GLY A 90 -4.00 4.93 -13.17
CA GLY A 90 -4.53 6.28 -12.96
C GLY A 90 -4.93 6.55 -11.51
N ASP A 91 -5.49 5.55 -10.82
CA ASP A 91 -5.79 5.65 -9.39
C ASP A 91 -4.49 5.77 -8.58
N HIS A 92 -3.48 4.97 -8.91
CA HIS A 92 -2.14 5.06 -8.30
C HIS A 92 -1.53 6.46 -8.45
N GLU A 93 -1.51 7.00 -9.69
CA GLU A 93 -0.99 8.35 -9.95
C GLU A 93 -1.73 9.41 -9.13
N TRP A 94 -3.06 9.32 -9.05
CA TRP A 94 -3.87 10.25 -8.28
C TRP A 94 -3.56 10.13 -6.78
N LEU A 95 -3.54 8.91 -6.24
CA LEU A 95 -3.30 8.64 -4.82
C LEU A 95 -1.90 9.11 -4.39
N GLN A 96 -0.87 8.84 -5.20
CA GLN A 96 0.48 9.32 -4.95
C GLN A 96 0.56 10.85 -4.93
N ALA A 97 -0.08 11.53 -5.89
CA ALA A 97 -0.12 12.99 -5.96
C ALA A 97 -0.85 13.64 -4.76
N HIS A 98 -1.77 12.93 -4.11
CA HIS A 98 -2.58 13.41 -2.99
C HIS A 98 -2.21 12.77 -1.64
N SER A 99 -1.16 11.95 -1.60
CA SER A 99 -0.69 11.22 -0.41
C SER A 99 -0.38 12.10 0.80
N GLY A 100 -0.20 13.41 0.59
CA GLY A 100 -0.08 14.41 1.66
C GLY A 100 -1.36 14.64 2.49
N ASP A 101 -2.50 14.11 2.07
CA ASP A 101 -3.80 14.26 2.74
C ASP A 101 -4.60 12.95 2.72
N VAL A 102 -4.54 12.22 3.84
CA VAL A 102 -5.23 10.94 4.06
C VAL A 102 -6.75 11.07 3.97
N GLU A 103 -7.31 12.25 4.25
CA GLU A 103 -8.76 12.45 4.14
C GLU A 103 -9.17 12.57 2.67
N ALA A 104 -8.36 13.24 1.85
CA ALA A 104 -8.54 13.30 0.41
C ALA A 104 -8.39 11.91 -0.23
N CYS A 105 -7.35 11.15 0.16
CA CYS A 105 -7.18 9.76 -0.28
C CYS A 105 -8.39 8.90 0.11
N ALA A 106 -8.86 8.96 1.36
CA ALA A 106 -10.03 8.20 1.81
C ALA A 106 -11.30 8.58 1.04
N ALA A 107 -11.51 9.87 0.75
CA ALA A 107 -12.64 10.33 -0.06
C ALA A 107 -12.59 9.74 -1.48
N TYR A 108 -11.42 9.78 -2.13
CA TYR A 108 -11.22 9.23 -3.47
C TYR A 108 -11.45 7.72 -3.52
N LEU A 109 -10.85 6.97 -2.58
CA LEU A 109 -11.01 5.52 -2.48
C LEU A 109 -12.49 5.15 -2.34
N ARG A 110 -13.24 5.87 -1.49
CA ARG A 110 -14.68 5.67 -1.31
C ARG A 110 -15.49 6.03 -2.55
N GLU A 111 -15.19 7.16 -3.20
CA GLU A 111 -15.96 7.67 -4.36
C GLU A 111 -15.78 6.81 -5.62
N ASN A 112 -14.63 6.17 -5.76
CA ASN A 112 -14.33 5.25 -6.86
C ASN A 112 -14.60 3.78 -6.49
N GLU A 113 -15.25 3.53 -5.34
CA GLU A 113 -15.57 2.18 -4.86
C GLU A 113 -14.35 1.23 -4.74
N ILE A 114 -13.18 1.80 -4.44
CA ILE A 114 -11.92 1.07 -4.29
C ILE A 114 -11.90 0.43 -2.89
N THR A 115 -11.71 -0.89 -2.86
CA THR A 115 -11.56 -1.62 -1.59
C THR A 115 -10.25 -1.20 -0.94
N CYS A 116 -10.32 -0.82 0.34
CA CYS A 116 -9.14 -0.40 1.09
C CYS A 116 -9.14 -0.86 2.55
N ALA A 117 -7.97 -0.83 3.18
CA ALA A 117 -7.81 -1.13 4.61
C ALA A 117 -6.60 -0.39 5.20
N LEU A 118 -6.66 -0.02 6.48
CA LEU A 118 -5.47 0.45 7.19
C LEU A 118 -4.50 -0.71 7.42
N ALA A 119 -3.26 -0.58 6.94
CA ALA A 119 -2.21 -1.52 7.30
C ALA A 119 -1.74 -1.24 8.73
N HIS A 120 -1.51 -2.33 9.49
CA HIS A 120 -0.90 -2.34 10.82
C HIS A 120 -1.18 -1.06 11.65
N PRO A 121 -2.44 -0.76 12.03
CA PRO A 121 -2.89 0.54 12.56
C PRO A 121 -2.32 0.91 13.95
N PHE A 122 -1.47 0.05 14.51
CA PHE A 122 -0.78 0.25 15.79
C PHE A 122 0.74 0.45 15.62
N PHE A 123 1.25 0.43 14.40
CA PHE A 123 2.64 0.72 14.08
C PHE A 123 2.80 2.19 13.66
N ASP A 124 3.85 2.84 14.16
CA ASP A 124 4.13 4.23 13.84
C ASP A 124 4.86 4.31 12.50
N VAL A 125 4.13 4.68 11.44
CA VAL A 125 4.69 4.94 10.09
C VAL A 125 5.42 6.28 10.03
N GLY A 126 4.83 7.30 10.66
CA GLY A 126 5.41 8.63 10.86
C GLY A 126 5.56 8.94 12.34
N ALA A 127 5.26 10.19 12.73
CA ALA A 127 5.12 10.49 14.16
C ALA A 127 3.97 9.68 14.79
N PRO A 128 4.01 9.40 16.11
CA PRO A 128 2.96 8.61 16.75
C PRO A 128 1.55 9.18 16.58
N LEU A 129 0.58 8.29 16.32
CA LEU A 129 -0.82 8.66 16.19
C LEU A 129 -1.43 9.05 17.54
N THR A 130 -1.96 10.26 17.63
CA THR A 130 -2.74 10.76 18.77
C THR A 130 -4.15 10.12 18.80
N ARG A 131 -4.89 10.32 19.90
CA ARG A 131 -6.29 9.90 19.99
C ARG A 131 -7.17 10.52 18.89
N ARG A 132 -6.90 11.77 18.50
CA ARG A 132 -7.64 12.44 17.41
C ARG A 132 -7.42 11.72 16.09
N HIS A 133 -6.18 11.39 15.75
CA HIS A 133 -5.85 10.67 14.53
C HIS A 133 -6.54 9.31 14.47
N ARG A 134 -6.44 8.52 15.55
CA ARG A 134 -7.07 7.19 15.60
C ARG A 134 -8.59 7.24 15.44
N ARG A 135 -9.24 8.21 16.08
CA ARG A 135 -10.69 8.43 15.90
C ARG A 135 -11.02 8.78 14.45
N ARG A 136 -10.27 9.71 13.86
CA ARG A 136 -10.50 10.14 12.47
C ARG A 136 -10.32 8.98 11.48
N LEU A 137 -9.28 8.17 11.65
CA LEU A 137 -9.04 6.99 10.84
C LEU A 137 -10.21 5.99 10.93
N ALA A 138 -10.75 5.76 12.13
CA ALA A 138 -11.92 4.88 12.31
C ALA A 138 -13.20 5.44 11.66
N GLU A 139 -13.30 6.76 11.45
CA GLU A 139 -14.41 7.38 10.72
C GLU A 139 -14.21 7.28 9.19
N LEU A 140 -12.96 7.38 8.72
CA LEU A 140 -12.62 7.33 7.30
C LEU A 140 -12.59 5.90 6.72
N PHE A 141 -12.20 4.92 7.55
CA PHE A 141 -12.03 3.52 7.18
C PHE A 141 -12.84 2.64 8.15
N PRO A 142 -14.17 2.53 7.96
CA PRO A 142 -15.07 1.80 8.86
C PRO A 142 -14.90 0.27 8.79
#